data_AF-A0A347UG00-F1
#
_entry.id   AF-A0A347UG00-F1
#
_cell.length_a   1.000
_cell.length_b   1.000
_cell.length_c   1.000
_cell.angle_alpha   90.00
_cell.angle_beta   90.00
_cell.angle_gamma   90.00
#
_symmetry.space_group_name_H-M   'P 1'
#
loop_
_entity.id
_entity.type
_entity.pdbx_description
1 polymer ?
#
loop_
_entity_poly.entity_id
_entity_poly.type
_entity_poly.pdbx_seq_one_letter_code
_entity_poly.pdbx_strand_id
1 'polypeptide(L)'
;MRGLTMFGLRIIGKTILPVGAATLMALAFSGAANAQEDKTVTLKSVGGELKLIGELDEFADGTYFITVQGMGKIQINMNDVTCEGAACPVIKQYAPYFGIYGSRTVGTNLIPNLMRGYAKSVGATYEIVATENAAERKIRLTNPDGTLRLEVDLQSRGSGTAFPALADGSAVIGVADRRMKDSDLAKLQAAGIGELRDTDNEIVIGVDGIVVILNPDNPVRNLTSEEISKIWAGEITNWLELGGGDYPINIQSFGKSSGDRAILLDRIVRPHGRDETSNVTENKSYQGMVDAVIADRGGIGFVGRSFANGVNRLTIREDCGLLSPPTDFRIKIEGYSLSRRLYMYTKPGDLHPEAAAFIEWSMTDDAQPYIEEAGFVGRGLERMRLEDMGMMLIHTAAVEPDFNPRLYVKMMQELRNADRLSISFRFQPGSSQLDVESVRNLQELAARMEKGEFVGNEVLLVGFADSIGSEVRNTKLARKRALAVRAEMERVLSPQALAQLKLTPLSYGELLPLSCNESDVGRARNRRVEVWLRVPGKR
;
A
#
# COMPACT_ATOMS: atom_id res chain seq x y z
N MET A 1 25.01 -38.83 43.26
CA MET A 1 24.21 -37.88 44.07
C MET A 1 23.21 -37.22 43.14
N ARG A 2 21.93 -37.28 43.50
CA ARG A 2 20.80 -36.71 42.76
C ARG A 2 20.87 -35.18 42.76
N GLY A 3 20.47 -34.55 41.66
CA GLY A 3 20.19 -33.13 41.56
C GLY A 3 19.23 -32.89 40.39
N LEU A 4 17.93 -33.08 40.64
CA LEU A 4 16.85 -32.59 39.77
C LEU A 4 16.76 -31.06 39.93
N THR A 5 16.69 -30.33 38.82
CA THR A 5 16.38 -28.89 38.82
C THR A 5 14.94 -28.70 38.34
N MET A 6 14.13 -28.04 39.18
CA MET A 6 12.69 -27.82 39.00
C MET A 6 12.35 -26.86 37.85
N PHE A 7 11.29 -27.20 37.10
CA PHE A 7 10.53 -26.28 36.26
C PHE A 7 9.63 -25.37 37.12
N GLY A 8 9.63 -24.07 36.80
CA GLY A 8 8.86 -23.06 37.52
C GLY A 8 7.40 -22.99 37.09
N LEU A 9 6.48 -23.45 37.94
CA LEU A 9 5.06 -23.11 37.90
C LEU A 9 4.81 -21.80 38.65
N ARG A 10 4.00 -20.90 38.09
CA ARG A 10 3.46 -19.71 38.77
C ARG A 10 1.93 -19.86 38.89
N ILE A 11 1.43 -19.86 40.12
CA ILE A 11 0.00 -19.92 40.47
C ILE A 11 -0.45 -18.51 40.85
N ILE A 12 -1.55 -18.01 40.28
CA ILE A 12 -2.16 -16.71 40.63
C ILE A 12 -3.56 -16.95 41.23
N GLY A 13 -3.83 -16.30 42.37
CA GLY A 13 -4.99 -16.51 43.24
C GLY A 13 -6.31 -15.90 42.76
N LYS A 14 -7.40 -16.48 43.27
CA LYS A 14 -8.82 -16.18 43.00
C LYS A 14 -9.31 -14.89 43.68
N THR A 15 -10.21 -14.17 43.00
CA THR A 15 -11.11 -13.17 43.61
C THR A 15 -12.56 -13.55 43.28
N ILE A 16 -13.41 -13.63 44.31
CA ILE A 16 -14.84 -13.99 44.26
C ILE A 16 -15.66 -12.71 44.53
N LEU A 17 -16.72 -12.46 43.76
CA LEU A 17 -17.85 -11.59 44.13
C LEU A 17 -19.18 -12.19 43.62
N PRO A 18 -20.34 -11.93 44.28
CA PRO A 18 -21.46 -12.85 44.34
C PRO A 18 -22.64 -12.55 43.39
N VAL A 19 -23.52 -13.56 43.35
CA VAL A 19 -24.78 -13.73 42.60
C VAL A 19 -25.89 -12.77 43.06
N GLY A 20 -26.66 -12.25 42.10
CA GLY A 20 -27.99 -11.66 42.28
C GLY A 20 -29.01 -12.37 41.38
N ALA A 21 -30.17 -12.74 41.93
CA ALA A 21 -31.16 -13.65 41.36
C ALA A 21 -32.36 -12.94 40.69
N ALA A 22 -33.18 -13.77 40.03
CA ALA A 22 -34.55 -13.58 39.51
C ALA A 22 -34.64 -13.22 38.01
N THR A 23 -35.50 -13.81 37.15
CA THR A 23 -36.77 -14.51 37.36
C THR A 23 -37.11 -15.41 36.15
N LEU A 24 -37.90 -16.46 36.36
CA LEU A 24 -38.38 -17.45 35.37
C LEU A 24 -39.11 -16.86 34.16
N MET A 25 -38.88 -17.46 32.98
CA MET A 25 -39.90 -17.62 31.95
C MET A 25 -39.73 -18.98 31.26
N ALA A 26 -40.69 -19.88 31.50
CA ALA A 26 -40.74 -21.20 30.89
C ALA A 26 -41.26 -21.10 29.46
N LEU A 27 -40.42 -21.44 28.49
CA LEU A 27 -40.82 -21.68 27.10
C LEU A 27 -40.28 -23.06 26.70
N ALA A 28 -41.21 -23.92 26.31
CA ALA A 28 -40.96 -25.28 25.87
C ALA A 28 -40.06 -25.27 24.63
N PHE A 29 -38.79 -25.65 24.81
CA PHE A 29 -37.87 -25.97 23.72
C PHE A 29 -37.85 -27.48 23.53
N SER A 30 -38.26 -27.91 22.34
CA SER A 30 -37.94 -29.21 21.75
C SER A 30 -36.44 -29.47 21.87
N GLY A 31 -36.09 -30.63 22.43
CA GLY A 31 -34.72 -31.05 22.66
C GLY A 31 -33.92 -31.15 21.36
N ALA A 32 -33.19 -30.10 21.03
CA ALA A 32 -31.90 -30.25 20.37
C ALA A 32 -30.90 -30.54 21.49
N ALA A 33 -30.39 -31.77 21.53
CA ALA A 33 -29.22 -32.07 22.35
C ALA A 33 -28.11 -31.11 21.93
N ASN A 34 -27.71 -30.20 22.82
CA ASN A 34 -26.45 -29.50 22.68
C ASN A 34 -25.37 -30.57 22.64
N ALA A 35 -24.81 -30.83 21.46
CA ALA A 35 -23.51 -31.47 21.36
C ALA A 35 -22.53 -30.48 21.98
N GLN A 36 -22.26 -30.66 23.28
CA GLN A 36 -21.21 -29.94 23.96
C GLN A 36 -19.91 -30.37 23.27
N GLU A 37 -19.32 -29.43 22.54
CA GLU A 37 -18.07 -29.63 21.81
C GLU A 37 -17.03 -30.20 22.79
N ASP A 38 -16.52 -31.40 22.52
CA ASP A 38 -15.60 -32.08 23.42
C ASP A 38 -14.26 -31.35 23.40
N LYS A 39 -14.06 -30.46 24.37
CA LYS A 39 -12.86 -29.64 24.55
C LYS A 39 -11.69 -30.40 25.19
N THR A 40 -11.85 -31.70 25.44
CA THR A 40 -10.83 -32.50 26.12
C THR A 40 -9.63 -32.73 25.20
N VAL A 41 -8.44 -32.36 25.69
CA VAL A 41 -7.16 -32.64 25.04
C VAL A 41 -6.24 -33.41 25.98
N THR A 42 -5.46 -34.31 25.39
CA THR A 42 -4.39 -35.04 26.04
C THR A 42 -3.06 -34.55 25.47
N LEU A 43 -2.24 -33.88 26.28
CA LEU A 43 -0.89 -33.48 25.94
C LEU A 43 0.10 -34.50 26.49
N LYS A 44 0.94 -35.09 25.64
CA LYS A 44 2.02 -36.00 26.04
C LYS A 44 3.37 -35.37 25.77
N SER A 45 4.31 -35.38 26.72
CA SER A 45 5.67 -34.86 26.50
C SER A 45 6.37 -35.57 25.34
N VAL A 46 7.22 -34.85 24.60
CA VAL A 46 8.13 -35.43 23.60
C VAL A 46 9.12 -36.36 24.33
N GLY A 47 8.85 -37.66 24.31
CA GLY A 47 9.52 -38.68 25.14
C GLY A 47 8.56 -39.61 25.89
N GLY A 48 7.27 -39.26 25.95
CA GLY A 48 6.17 -40.12 26.41
C GLY A 48 6.03 -40.29 27.93
N GLU A 49 6.93 -39.71 28.74
CA GLU A 49 6.95 -39.91 30.19
C GLU A 49 5.86 -39.13 30.95
N LEU A 50 5.44 -37.96 30.43
CA LEU A 50 4.42 -37.13 31.06
C LEU A 50 3.17 -37.06 30.19
N LYS A 51 2.01 -37.36 30.79
CA LYS A 51 0.69 -37.25 30.17
C LYS A 51 -0.17 -36.31 31.01
N LEU A 52 -0.79 -35.35 30.34
CA LEU A 52 -1.55 -34.30 30.98
C LEU A 52 -2.88 -34.14 30.23
N ILE A 53 -3.98 -34.26 30.97
CA ILE A 53 -5.35 -34.26 30.41
C ILE A 53 -6.08 -33.06 30.97
N GLY A 54 -6.68 -32.27 30.09
CA GLY A 54 -7.42 -31.07 30.47
C GLY A 54 -8.36 -30.60 29.38
N GLU A 55 -9.08 -29.53 29.65
CA GLU A 55 -9.90 -28.83 28.66
C GLU A 55 -9.04 -27.78 27.95
N LEU A 56 -9.07 -27.75 26.62
CA LEU A 56 -8.40 -26.72 25.82
C LEU A 56 -9.20 -25.41 25.91
N ASP A 57 -8.59 -24.41 26.55
CA ASP A 57 -9.13 -23.06 26.61
C ASP A 57 -8.84 -22.32 25.30
N GLU A 58 -7.59 -22.36 24.85
CA GLU A 58 -7.08 -21.62 23.69
C GLU A 58 -5.78 -22.25 23.14
N PHE A 59 -5.51 -22.07 21.83
CA PHE A 59 -4.21 -22.31 21.23
C PHE A 59 -3.78 -21.08 20.44
N ALA A 60 -2.69 -20.46 20.87
CA ALA A 60 -2.15 -19.24 20.25
C ALA A 60 -0.62 -19.28 20.26
N ASP A 61 0.00 -18.80 19.18
CA ASP A 61 1.46 -18.69 19.03
C ASP A 61 2.25 -19.97 19.37
N GLY A 62 1.72 -21.12 18.94
CA GLY A 62 2.33 -22.42 19.22
C GLY A 62 2.27 -22.84 20.69
N THR A 63 1.36 -22.28 21.48
CA THR A 63 1.20 -22.57 22.91
C THR A 63 -0.22 -23.05 23.22
N TYR A 64 -0.32 -24.17 23.92
CA TYR A 64 -1.56 -24.70 24.48
C TYR A 64 -1.89 -24.02 25.81
N PHE A 65 -3.08 -23.43 25.92
CA PHE A 65 -3.65 -22.95 27.17
C PHE A 65 -4.73 -23.94 27.58
N ILE A 66 -4.48 -24.70 28.65
CA ILE A 66 -5.35 -25.78 29.09
C ILE A 66 -5.73 -25.64 30.55
N THR A 67 -6.97 -25.96 30.89
CA THR A 67 -7.43 -26.06 32.27
C THR A 67 -7.39 -27.53 32.70
N VAL A 68 -6.55 -27.84 33.69
CA VAL A 68 -6.43 -29.17 34.27
C VAL A 68 -7.13 -29.23 35.61
N GLN A 69 -8.00 -30.22 35.79
CA GLN A 69 -8.74 -30.41 37.03
C GLN A 69 -7.77 -30.63 38.20
N GLY A 70 -7.84 -29.76 39.22
CA GLY A 70 -6.98 -29.81 40.40
C GLY A 70 -5.64 -29.06 40.28
N MET A 71 -5.18 -28.69 39.07
CA MET A 71 -3.95 -27.91 38.87
C MET A 71 -4.22 -26.48 38.37
N GLY A 72 -5.41 -26.22 37.81
CA GLY A 72 -5.76 -24.92 37.24
C GLY A 72 -5.25 -24.75 35.81
N LYS A 73 -5.04 -23.49 35.40
CA LYS A 73 -4.60 -23.14 34.05
C LYS A 73 -3.11 -23.40 33.86
N ILE A 74 -2.74 -24.10 32.80
CA ILE A 74 -1.37 -24.46 32.44
C ILE A 74 -1.11 -24.02 31.01
N GLN A 75 0.10 -23.53 30.75
CA GLN A 75 0.60 -23.14 29.44
C GLN A 75 1.71 -24.10 29.02
N ILE A 76 1.61 -24.68 27.83
CA ILE A 76 2.58 -25.66 27.33
C ILE A 76 2.92 -25.36 25.87
N ASN A 77 4.21 -25.28 25.55
CA ASN A 77 4.65 -25.06 24.16
C ASN A 77 4.39 -26.30 23.31
N MET A 78 3.95 -26.12 22.06
CA MET A 78 3.62 -27.21 21.15
C MET A 78 4.81 -28.08 20.77
N ASN A 79 6.04 -27.55 20.86
CA ASN A 79 7.24 -28.30 20.55
C ASN A 79 7.61 -29.30 21.67
N ASP A 80 7.05 -29.12 22.87
CA ASP A 80 7.34 -29.97 24.03
C ASP A 80 6.34 -31.13 24.18
N VAL A 81 5.22 -31.12 23.43
CA VAL A 81 4.15 -32.11 23.57
C VAL A 81 3.50 -32.52 22.25
N THR A 82 2.98 -33.75 22.20
CA THR A 82 2.02 -34.18 21.18
C THR A 82 0.60 -34.08 21.74
N CYS A 83 -0.31 -33.45 21.00
CA CYS A 83 -1.71 -33.31 21.35
C CYS A 83 -2.56 -34.44 20.74
N GLU A 84 -3.36 -35.12 21.56
CA GLU A 84 -4.35 -36.12 21.16
C GLU A 84 -5.75 -35.74 21.67
N GLY A 85 -6.76 -35.79 20.80
CA GLY A 85 -8.16 -35.46 21.14
C GLY A 85 -8.87 -34.73 20.00
N ALA A 86 -10.20 -34.73 20.02
CA ALA A 86 -11.01 -34.05 18.99
C ALA A 86 -10.84 -32.53 19.03
N ALA A 87 -10.50 -31.96 20.19
CA ALA A 87 -10.20 -30.54 20.36
C ALA A 87 -8.75 -30.16 20.06
N CYS A 88 -7.88 -31.10 19.68
CA CYS A 88 -6.53 -30.73 19.31
C CYS A 88 -6.53 -29.91 18.02
N PRO A 89 -5.87 -28.74 18.01
CA PRO A 89 -5.80 -27.90 16.83
C PRO A 89 -5.09 -28.65 15.70
N VAL A 90 -5.65 -28.55 14.49
CA VAL A 90 -5.00 -29.04 13.27
C VAL A 90 -3.81 -28.13 12.99
N ILE A 91 -2.61 -28.58 13.33
CA ILE A 91 -1.39 -27.84 13.05
C ILE A 91 -1.07 -28.00 11.56
N LYS A 92 -1.34 -26.97 10.76
CA LYS A 92 -0.84 -26.91 9.38
C LYS A 92 0.68 -26.79 9.42
N GLN A 93 1.37 -27.83 8.95
CA GLN A 93 2.81 -27.77 8.75
C GLN A 93 3.09 -26.98 7.48
N TYR A 94 3.74 -25.84 7.64
CA TYR A 94 4.24 -25.05 6.53
C TYR A 94 5.68 -25.46 6.27
N ALA A 95 6.00 -25.81 5.02
CA ALA A 95 7.38 -25.95 4.62
C ALA A 95 8.08 -24.57 4.71
N PRO A 96 9.38 -24.48 5.01
CA PRO A 96 10.10 -23.21 5.15
C PRO A 96 10.37 -22.56 3.78
N TYR A 97 9.41 -22.64 2.85
CA TYR A 97 9.51 -22.01 1.54
C TYR A 97 8.15 -21.55 1.02
N PHE A 98 8.14 -20.44 0.30
CA PHE A 98 6.99 -19.98 -0.48
C PHE A 98 7.41 -19.13 -1.68
N GLY A 99 6.53 -18.99 -2.67
CA GLY A 99 6.78 -18.18 -3.85
C GLY A 99 6.27 -16.74 -3.74
N ILE A 100 7.03 -15.78 -4.29
CA ILE A 100 6.61 -14.39 -4.56
C ILE A 100 6.74 -14.11 -6.06
N TYR A 101 5.64 -14.09 -6.80
CA TYR A 101 5.67 -14.02 -8.27
C TYR A 101 4.95 -12.77 -8.80
N GLY A 102 5.43 -12.19 -9.90
CA GLY A 102 4.72 -11.10 -10.59
C GLY A 102 5.61 -10.02 -11.21
N SER A 103 5.28 -8.76 -10.94
CA SER A 103 5.90 -7.56 -11.53
C SER A 103 7.42 -7.58 -11.54
N ARG A 104 7.99 -7.18 -12.69
CA ARG A 104 9.44 -6.91 -12.81
C ARG A 104 9.85 -5.70 -11.98
N THR A 105 9.08 -4.62 -12.04
CA THR A 105 9.30 -3.39 -11.27
C THR A 105 9.44 -3.70 -9.78
N VAL A 106 8.47 -4.41 -9.22
CA VAL A 106 8.41 -4.72 -7.78
C VAL A 106 9.40 -5.83 -7.41
N GLY A 107 9.46 -6.91 -8.19
CA GLY A 107 10.29 -8.08 -7.87
C GLY A 107 11.79 -7.87 -8.08
N THR A 108 12.23 -6.95 -8.95
CA THR A 108 13.67 -6.79 -9.25
C THR A 108 14.43 -6.15 -8.10
N ASN A 109 13.88 -5.08 -7.51
CA ASN A 109 14.55 -4.29 -6.48
C ASN A 109 13.75 -4.22 -5.18
N LEU A 110 12.44 -3.96 -5.22
CA LEU A 110 11.67 -3.68 -4.00
C LEU A 110 11.59 -4.91 -3.08
N ILE A 111 11.18 -6.07 -3.60
CA ILE A 111 11.07 -7.30 -2.78
C ILE A 111 12.41 -7.74 -2.19
N PRO A 112 13.53 -7.81 -2.94
CA PRO A 112 14.83 -8.12 -2.35
C PRO A 112 15.24 -7.17 -1.23
N ASN A 113 15.05 -5.86 -1.39
CA ASN A 113 15.40 -4.87 -0.36
C ASN A 113 14.51 -5.01 0.88
N LEU A 114 13.19 -5.20 0.70
CA LEU A 114 12.27 -5.46 1.81
C LEU A 114 12.62 -6.76 2.55
N MET A 115 12.93 -7.83 1.83
CA MET A 115 13.34 -9.10 2.44
C MET A 115 14.64 -8.98 3.23
N ARG A 116 15.59 -8.14 2.78
CA ARG A 116 16.79 -7.83 3.56
C ARG A 116 16.45 -7.13 4.87
N GLY A 117 15.53 -6.16 4.83
CA GLY A 117 15.07 -5.47 6.04
C GLY A 117 14.29 -6.39 6.99
N TYR A 118 13.43 -7.25 6.45
CA TYR A 118 12.70 -8.25 7.22
C TYR A 118 13.64 -9.26 7.88
N ALA A 119 14.64 -9.77 7.15
CA ALA A 119 15.67 -10.65 7.71
C ALA A 119 16.35 -10.00 8.93
N LYS A 120 16.70 -8.71 8.81
CA LYS A 120 17.28 -7.95 9.91
C LYS A 120 16.33 -7.79 11.10
N SER A 121 15.05 -7.52 10.88
CA SER A 121 14.07 -7.33 11.96
C SER A 121 13.83 -8.61 12.76
N VAL A 122 13.98 -9.78 12.13
CA VAL A 122 13.84 -11.08 12.79
C VAL A 122 15.17 -11.71 13.23
N GLY A 123 16.28 -10.98 13.10
CA GLY A 123 17.62 -11.44 13.51
C GLY A 123 18.21 -12.56 12.62
N ALA A 124 17.71 -12.72 11.39
CA ALA A 124 18.22 -13.69 10.42
C ALA A 124 19.27 -13.07 9.49
N THR A 125 20.16 -13.90 8.94
CA THR A 125 21.02 -13.51 7.82
C THR A 125 20.23 -13.54 6.52
N TYR A 126 20.70 -12.81 5.50
CA TYR A 126 20.05 -12.68 4.20
C TYR A 126 21.02 -13.00 3.07
N GLU A 127 20.59 -13.83 2.12
CA GLU A 127 21.35 -14.16 0.91
C GLU A 127 20.42 -14.22 -0.32
N ILE A 128 20.87 -13.67 -1.46
CA ILE A 128 20.26 -13.94 -2.76
C ILE A 128 21.09 -15.01 -3.47
N VAL A 129 20.46 -16.13 -3.77
CA VAL A 129 21.03 -17.18 -4.61
C VAL A 129 20.56 -16.93 -6.05
N ALA A 130 21.52 -16.63 -6.93
CA ALA A 130 21.25 -16.46 -8.35
C ALA A 130 20.79 -17.79 -8.97
N THR A 131 19.91 -17.69 -9.95
CA THR A 131 19.52 -18.82 -10.80
C THR A 131 20.05 -18.59 -12.23
N GLU A 132 19.91 -19.60 -13.10
CA GLU A 132 20.25 -19.46 -14.52
C GLU A 132 19.42 -18.38 -15.23
N ASN A 133 18.21 -18.10 -14.72
CA ASN A 133 17.34 -17.07 -15.27
C ASN A 133 17.40 -15.80 -14.43
N ALA A 134 17.83 -14.68 -15.01
CA ALA A 134 17.93 -13.40 -14.31
C ALA A 134 16.59 -12.88 -13.73
N ALA A 135 15.45 -13.38 -14.25
CA ALA A 135 14.11 -13.09 -13.73
C ALA A 135 13.70 -13.97 -12.53
N GLU A 136 14.51 -14.95 -12.16
CA GLU A 136 14.27 -15.90 -11.07
C GLU A 136 15.41 -15.83 -10.05
N ARG A 137 15.05 -15.73 -8.78
CA ARG A 137 16.01 -15.63 -7.68
C ARG A 137 15.48 -16.43 -6.51
N LYS A 138 16.39 -17.01 -5.73
CA LYS A 138 16.03 -17.53 -4.41
C LYS A 138 16.55 -16.58 -3.35
N ILE A 139 15.73 -16.27 -2.36
CA ILE A 139 16.15 -15.49 -1.20
C ILE A 139 16.15 -16.42 0.00
N ARG A 140 17.28 -16.54 0.69
CA ARG A 140 17.42 -17.38 1.88
C ARG A 140 17.59 -16.54 3.13
N LEU A 141 16.78 -16.85 4.13
CA LEU A 141 16.91 -16.36 5.50
C LEU A 141 17.35 -17.51 6.40
N THR A 142 18.43 -17.29 7.15
CA THR A 142 19.02 -18.29 8.06
C THR A 142 19.05 -17.73 9.47
N ASN A 143 18.59 -18.52 10.44
CA ASN A 143 18.64 -18.15 11.86
C ASN A 143 20.09 -18.07 12.36
N PRO A 144 20.35 -17.39 13.50
CA PRO A 144 21.69 -17.31 14.09
C PRO A 144 22.34 -18.67 14.40
N ASP A 145 21.54 -19.72 14.62
CA ASP A 145 21.99 -21.09 14.87
C ASP A 145 22.36 -21.86 13.59
N GLY A 146 22.23 -21.24 12.41
CA GLY A 146 22.53 -21.83 11.12
C GLY A 146 21.37 -22.60 10.49
N THR A 147 20.21 -22.70 11.15
CA THR A 147 19.04 -23.37 10.59
C THR A 147 18.34 -22.52 9.53
N LEU A 148 17.81 -23.16 8.49
CA LEU A 148 17.00 -22.47 7.47
C LEU A 148 15.70 -21.99 8.10
N ARG A 149 15.47 -20.67 8.08
CA ARG A 149 14.20 -20.07 8.49
C ARG A 149 13.22 -20.07 7.34
N LEU A 150 13.67 -19.56 6.18
CA LEU A 150 12.83 -19.36 5.01
C LEU A 150 13.65 -19.34 3.72
N GLU A 151 13.17 -20.02 2.68
CA GLU A 151 13.59 -19.85 1.28
C GLU A 151 12.42 -19.29 0.46
N VAL A 152 12.59 -18.10 -0.12
CA VAL A 152 11.59 -17.51 -1.02
C VAL A 152 12.00 -17.74 -2.46
N ASP A 153 11.11 -18.32 -3.25
CA ASP A 153 11.24 -18.36 -4.71
C ASP A 153 10.65 -17.09 -5.33
N LEU A 154 11.48 -16.23 -5.89
CA LEU A 154 11.10 -14.94 -6.43
C LEU A 154 11.13 -14.97 -7.96
N GLN A 155 9.95 -14.84 -8.59
CA GLN A 155 9.82 -14.79 -10.05
C GLN A 155 9.27 -13.47 -10.56
N SER A 156 10.13 -12.70 -11.22
CA SER A 156 9.86 -11.36 -11.75
C SER A 156 9.53 -11.40 -13.24
N ARG A 157 8.36 -11.91 -13.62
CA ARG A 157 7.95 -12.17 -15.02
C ARG A 157 6.88 -11.22 -15.57
N GLY A 158 6.38 -10.29 -14.75
CA GLY A 158 5.39 -9.27 -15.09
C GLY A 158 4.12 -9.39 -14.25
N SER A 159 3.42 -8.27 -14.02
CA SER A 159 2.30 -8.20 -13.06
C SER A 159 1.16 -9.18 -13.35
N GLY A 160 0.92 -9.52 -14.62
CA GLY A 160 -0.12 -10.48 -15.01
C GLY A 160 0.18 -11.95 -14.66
N THR A 161 1.42 -12.29 -14.29
CA THR A 161 1.82 -13.65 -13.90
C THR A 161 1.58 -13.93 -12.41
N ALA A 162 1.33 -12.89 -11.60
CA ALA A 162 1.03 -13.03 -10.17
C ALA A 162 -0.25 -13.85 -9.93
N PHE A 163 -1.30 -13.57 -10.70
CA PHE A 163 -2.63 -14.14 -10.51
C PHE A 163 -2.74 -15.65 -10.82
N PRO A 164 -2.22 -16.17 -11.94
CA PRO A 164 -2.19 -17.63 -12.13
C PRO A 164 -1.32 -18.34 -11.08
N ALA A 165 -0.23 -17.72 -10.62
CA ALA A 165 0.63 -18.27 -9.58
C ALA A 165 -0.04 -18.32 -8.20
N LEU A 166 -0.87 -17.31 -7.88
CA LEU A 166 -1.74 -17.36 -6.70
C LEU A 166 -2.78 -18.47 -6.83
N ALA A 167 -3.38 -18.61 -8.03
CA ALA A 167 -4.41 -19.59 -8.33
C ALA A 167 -3.92 -21.04 -8.17
N ASP A 168 -2.77 -21.39 -8.76
CA ASP A 168 -2.19 -22.73 -8.67
C ASP A 168 -1.43 -22.97 -7.34
N GLY A 169 -1.16 -21.92 -6.56
CA GLY A 169 -0.50 -22.01 -5.26
C GLY A 169 1.03 -22.05 -5.33
N SER A 170 1.62 -21.88 -6.52
CA SER A 170 3.07 -21.70 -6.66
C SER A 170 3.58 -20.42 -5.99
N ALA A 171 2.73 -19.39 -5.90
CA ALA A 171 2.98 -18.19 -5.11
C ALA A 171 2.00 -18.06 -3.94
N VAL A 172 2.53 -17.67 -2.78
CA VAL A 172 1.73 -17.22 -1.63
C VAL A 172 1.47 -15.72 -1.73
N ILE A 173 2.42 -14.96 -2.30
CA ILE A 173 2.31 -13.52 -2.53
C ILE A 173 2.45 -13.23 -4.02
N GLY A 174 1.44 -12.61 -4.61
CA GLY A 174 1.50 -12.04 -5.95
C GLY A 174 1.92 -10.57 -5.89
N VAL A 175 2.85 -10.12 -6.72
CA VAL A 175 3.27 -8.71 -6.76
C VAL A 175 2.91 -8.03 -8.09
N ALA A 176 2.42 -6.79 -8.03
CA ALA A 176 1.99 -6.05 -9.22
C ALA A 176 2.33 -4.55 -9.12
N ASP A 177 2.69 -3.94 -10.25
CA ASP A 177 2.89 -2.48 -10.39
C ASP A 177 1.64 -1.76 -10.95
N ARG A 178 0.51 -2.46 -10.94
CA ARG A 178 -0.80 -1.96 -11.32
C ARG A 178 -1.86 -2.76 -10.57
N ARG A 179 -3.04 -2.17 -10.43
CA ARG A 179 -4.18 -2.88 -9.89
C ARG A 179 -4.54 -4.10 -10.75
N MET A 180 -5.11 -5.13 -10.12
CA MET A 180 -5.71 -6.28 -10.80
C MET A 180 -6.72 -5.82 -11.87
N LYS A 181 -6.61 -6.38 -13.08
CA LYS A 181 -7.54 -6.15 -14.18
C LYS A 181 -8.65 -7.20 -14.17
N ASP A 182 -9.75 -6.95 -14.87
CA ASP A 182 -10.82 -7.94 -15.02
C ASP A 182 -10.32 -9.23 -15.71
N SER A 183 -9.37 -9.11 -16.64
CA SER A 183 -8.70 -10.27 -17.25
C SER A 183 -7.85 -11.08 -16.28
N ASP A 184 -7.38 -10.46 -15.19
CA ASP A 184 -6.63 -11.14 -14.13
C ASP A 184 -7.59 -11.80 -13.15
N LEU A 185 -8.69 -11.12 -12.80
CA LEU A 185 -9.79 -11.68 -12.00
C LEU A 185 -10.37 -12.94 -12.66
N ALA A 186 -10.58 -12.94 -13.98
CA ALA A 186 -11.10 -14.10 -14.69
C ALA A 186 -10.23 -15.36 -14.49
N LYS A 187 -8.90 -15.20 -14.36
CA LYS A 187 -7.96 -16.30 -14.08
C LYS A 187 -8.13 -16.83 -12.66
N LEU A 188 -8.33 -15.95 -11.67
CA LEU A 188 -8.59 -16.33 -10.28
C LEU A 188 -9.94 -17.03 -10.13
N GLN A 189 -10.99 -16.51 -10.77
CA GLN A 189 -12.33 -17.08 -10.73
C GLN A 189 -12.38 -18.48 -11.33
N ALA A 190 -11.62 -18.75 -12.40
CA ALA A 190 -11.47 -20.09 -12.96
C ALA A 190 -10.88 -21.10 -11.96
N ALA A 191 -10.15 -20.64 -10.94
CA ALA A 191 -9.61 -21.44 -9.86
C ALA A 191 -10.45 -21.37 -8.56
N GLY A 192 -11.66 -20.81 -8.62
CA GLY A 192 -12.55 -20.67 -7.46
C GLY A 192 -12.16 -19.56 -6.48
N ILE A 193 -11.25 -18.66 -6.86
CA ILE A 193 -10.84 -17.52 -6.04
C ILE A 193 -11.66 -16.29 -6.46
N GLY A 194 -12.28 -15.64 -5.48
CA GLY A 194 -13.14 -14.47 -5.68
C GLY A 194 -12.39 -13.18 -6.00
N GLU A 195 -13.13 -12.08 -5.99
CA GLU A 195 -12.58 -10.72 -6.11
C GLU A 195 -11.60 -10.43 -4.96
N LEU A 196 -10.43 -9.90 -5.31
CA LEU A 196 -9.41 -9.49 -4.34
C LEU A 196 -9.33 -7.96 -4.24
N ARG A 197 -9.80 -7.21 -5.24
CA ARG A 197 -9.87 -5.75 -5.21
C ARG A 197 -10.74 -5.29 -4.06
N ASP A 198 -10.31 -4.22 -3.39
CA ASP A 198 -11.04 -3.64 -2.26
C ASP A 198 -11.30 -4.68 -1.14
N THR A 199 -10.37 -5.61 -0.93
CA THR A 199 -10.35 -6.55 0.19
C THR A 199 -9.03 -6.47 0.94
N ASP A 200 -8.94 -7.12 2.11
CA ASP A 200 -7.67 -7.18 2.85
C ASP A 200 -6.54 -7.90 2.11
N ASN A 201 -6.88 -8.63 1.03
CA ASN A 201 -5.93 -9.32 0.18
C ASN A 201 -5.37 -8.45 -0.95
N GLU A 202 -5.73 -7.16 -1.01
CA GLU A 202 -5.11 -6.15 -1.88
C GLU A 202 -4.32 -5.17 -1.00
N ILE A 203 -2.99 -5.28 -1.01
CA ILE A 203 -2.11 -4.52 -0.12
C ILE A 203 -1.27 -3.54 -0.94
N VAL A 204 -1.37 -2.24 -0.66
CA VAL A 204 -0.51 -1.22 -1.28
C VAL A 204 0.79 -1.12 -0.48
N ILE A 205 1.89 -1.57 -1.07
CA ILE A 205 3.21 -1.60 -0.40
C ILE A 205 4.04 -0.35 -0.67
N GLY A 206 3.66 0.45 -1.66
CA GLY A 206 4.35 1.67 -2.04
C GLY A 206 3.73 2.33 -3.25
N VAL A 207 4.33 3.44 -3.67
CA VAL A 207 3.94 4.18 -4.87
C VAL A 207 5.15 4.44 -5.75
N ASP A 208 4.87 4.58 -7.04
CA ASP A 208 5.85 4.91 -8.07
C ASP A 208 5.18 5.79 -9.14
N GLY A 209 5.95 6.32 -10.08
CA GLY A 209 5.41 7.06 -11.22
C GLY A 209 6.16 6.72 -12.49
N ILE A 210 5.47 6.58 -13.61
CA ILE A 210 6.16 6.51 -14.91
C ILE A 210 6.52 7.93 -15.31
N VAL A 211 7.81 8.22 -15.42
CA VAL A 211 8.31 9.56 -15.71
C VAL A 211 8.89 9.60 -17.10
N VAL A 212 8.52 10.62 -17.87
CA VAL A 212 9.18 10.92 -19.14
C VAL A 212 10.54 11.53 -18.82
N ILE A 213 11.58 10.96 -19.40
CA ILE A 213 12.98 11.33 -19.15
C ILE A 213 13.60 11.94 -20.40
N LEU A 214 14.39 12.98 -20.18
CA LEU A 214 15.16 13.69 -21.20
C LEU A 214 16.64 13.68 -20.80
N ASN A 215 17.49 13.92 -21.80
CA ASN A 215 18.90 14.18 -21.58
C ASN A 215 19.10 15.30 -20.52
N PRO A 216 20.10 15.20 -19.62
CA PRO A 216 20.42 16.24 -18.64
C PRO A 216 20.67 17.64 -19.22
N ASP A 217 21.21 17.71 -20.44
CA ASP A 217 21.51 18.97 -21.12
C ASP A 217 20.28 19.57 -21.83
N ASN A 218 19.19 18.81 -22.01
CA ASN A 218 17.98 19.32 -22.66
C ASN A 218 17.28 20.34 -21.75
N PRO A 219 17.03 21.59 -22.19
CA PRO A 219 16.47 22.64 -21.33
C PRO A 219 14.96 22.56 -21.14
N VAL A 220 14.24 21.72 -21.91
CA VAL A 220 12.79 21.57 -21.79
C VAL A 220 12.44 20.99 -20.42
N ARG A 221 11.45 21.60 -19.75
CA ARG A 221 11.04 21.23 -18.37
C ARG A 221 9.59 20.79 -18.26
N ASN A 222 8.74 21.20 -19.17
CA ASN A 222 7.35 20.76 -19.24
C ASN A 222 6.88 20.67 -20.70
N LEU A 223 6.00 19.71 -20.97
CA LEU A 223 5.26 19.58 -22.22
C LEU A 223 3.81 19.25 -21.91
N THR A 224 2.90 19.60 -22.81
CA THR A 224 1.51 19.13 -22.75
C THR A 224 1.42 17.65 -23.08
N SER A 225 0.38 16.99 -22.57
CA SER A 225 -0.01 15.63 -22.98
C SER A 225 -0.13 15.50 -24.50
N GLU A 226 -0.68 16.53 -25.17
CA GLU A 226 -0.80 16.54 -26.63
C GLU A 226 0.56 16.66 -27.33
N GLU A 227 1.47 17.51 -26.86
CA GLU A 227 2.84 17.63 -27.39
C GLU A 227 3.60 16.31 -27.24
N ILE A 228 3.50 15.66 -26.07
CA ILE A 228 4.06 14.33 -25.86
C ILE A 228 3.44 13.34 -26.86
N SER A 229 2.12 13.37 -27.06
CA SER A 229 1.45 12.51 -28.04
C SER A 229 1.96 12.75 -29.48
N LYS A 230 2.17 14.01 -29.88
CA LYS A 230 2.73 14.39 -31.19
C LYS A 230 4.18 13.92 -31.37
N ILE A 231 5.01 14.02 -30.33
CA ILE A 231 6.37 13.46 -30.36
C ILE A 231 6.30 11.96 -30.59
N TRP A 232 5.52 11.22 -29.81
CA TRP A 232 5.43 9.76 -29.93
C TRP A 232 4.86 9.29 -31.27
N ALA A 233 4.05 10.10 -31.94
CA ALA A 233 3.55 9.86 -33.28
C ALA A 233 4.56 10.22 -34.40
N GLY A 234 5.66 10.89 -34.06
CA GLY A 234 6.63 11.40 -35.03
C GLY A 234 6.16 12.65 -35.79
N GLU A 235 5.17 13.37 -35.27
CA GLU A 235 4.68 14.63 -35.84
C GLU A 235 5.57 15.82 -35.46
N ILE A 236 6.09 15.83 -34.22
CA ILE A 236 7.12 16.77 -33.77
C ILE A 236 8.44 16.01 -33.74
N THR A 237 9.43 16.52 -34.47
CA THR A 237 10.68 15.76 -34.73
C THR A 237 11.94 16.53 -34.35
N ASN A 238 11.84 17.79 -33.94
CA ASN A 238 12.98 18.58 -33.48
C ASN A 238 12.65 19.34 -32.18
N TRP A 239 13.60 19.36 -31.25
CA TRP A 239 13.46 20.06 -29.97
C TRP A 239 13.28 21.57 -30.10
N LEU A 240 13.74 22.18 -31.20
CA LEU A 240 13.57 23.60 -31.49
C LEU A 240 12.09 24.02 -31.50
N GLU A 241 11.18 23.13 -31.93
CA GLU A 241 9.73 23.37 -31.96
C GLU A 241 9.13 23.53 -30.54
N LEU A 242 9.84 23.05 -29.52
CA LEU A 242 9.39 22.98 -28.13
C LEU A 242 10.25 23.85 -27.19
N GLY A 243 11.03 24.79 -27.76
CA GLY A 243 11.91 25.68 -27.01
C GLY A 243 13.21 25.02 -26.53
N GLY A 244 13.58 23.88 -27.11
CA GLY A 244 14.87 23.22 -26.91
C GLY A 244 15.96 23.66 -27.91
N GLY A 245 17.08 22.93 -27.93
CA GLY A 245 18.13 23.13 -28.92
C GLY A 245 17.78 22.54 -30.29
N ASP A 246 18.53 22.92 -31.33
CA ASP A 246 18.36 22.39 -32.68
C ASP A 246 19.01 21.00 -32.83
N TYR A 247 18.31 19.98 -32.34
CA TYR A 247 18.68 18.57 -32.48
C TYR A 247 17.41 17.73 -32.71
N PRO A 248 17.49 16.66 -33.52
CA PRO A 248 16.37 15.77 -33.76
C PRO A 248 15.90 15.09 -32.47
N ILE A 249 14.61 14.78 -32.38
CA ILE A 249 14.03 14.00 -31.29
C ILE A 249 14.18 12.52 -31.59
N ASN A 250 14.88 11.80 -30.72
CA ASN A 250 15.09 10.37 -30.83
C ASN A 250 14.34 9.65 -29.71
N ILE A 251 13.31 8.90 -30.07
CA ILE A 251 12.41 8.26 -29.12
C ILE A 251 12.98 6.90 -28.69
N GLN A 252 13.20 6.75 -27.40
CA GLN A 252 13.54 5.51 -26.72
C GLN A 252 12.26 4.90 -26.13
N SER A 253 11.95 3.65 -26.49
CA SER A 253 10.75 2.94 -26.01
C SER A 253 11.08 1.51 -25.59
N PHE A 254 10.11 0.81 -25.00
CA PHE A 254 10.22 -0.61 -24.67
C PHE A 254 9.51 -1.47 -25.72
N GLY A 255 9.78 -2.79 -25.72
CA GLY A 255 9.04 -3.72 -26.56
C GLY A 255 7.53 -3.72 -26.28
N LYS A 256 6.73 -4.17 -27.26
CA LYS A 256 5.24 -4.13 -27.24
C LYS A 256 4.60 -4.83 -26.02
N SER A 257 5.29 -5.78 -25.40
CA SER A 257 4.83 -6.50 -24.20
C SER A 257 5.06 -5.73 -22.89
N SER A 258 5.69 -4.55 -22.93
CA SER A 258 5.96 -3.74 -21.76
C SER A 258 4.71 -3.09 -21.19
N GLY A 259 4.47 -3.30 -19.90
CA GLY A 259 3.38 -2.66 -19.16
C GLY A 259 3.57 -1.15 -19.04
N ASP A 260 4.80 -0.67 -18.88
CA ASP A 260 5.10 0.76 -18.78
C ASP A 260 4.82 1.46 -20.12
N ARG A 261 5.17 0.81 -21.24
CA ARG A 261 4.83 1.31 -22.58
C ARG A 261 3.33 1.40 -22.76
N ALA A 262 2.60 0.34 -22.41
CA ALA A 262 1.15 0.36 -22.49
C ALA A 262 0.55 1.51 -21.68
N ILE A 263 1.03 1.76 -20.45
CA ILE A 263 0.52 2.86 -19.62
C ILE A 263 0.82 4.23 -20.25
N LEU A 264 2.03 4.48 -20.74
CA LEU A 264 2.36 5.76 -21.39
C LEU A 264 1.45 5.99 -22.62
N LEU A 265 1.32 4.97 -23.47
CA LEU A 265 0.51 5.08 -24.68
C LEU A 265 -0.97 5.26 -24.35
N ASP A 266 -1.53 4.47 -23.45
CA ASP A 266 -2.96 4.48 -23.12
C ASP A 266 -3.36 5.75 -22.35
N ARG A 267 -2.45 6.34 -21.56
CA ARG A 267 -2.77 7.52 -20.73
C ARG A 267 -2.36 8.85 -21.35
N ILE A 268 -1.36 8.87 -22.24
CA ILE A 268 -0.84 10.13 -22.81
C ILE A 268 -1.00 10.15 -24.32
N VAL A 269 -0.62 9.11 -25.06
CA VAL A 269 -0.55 9.20 -26.52
C VAL A 269 -1.91 9.01 -27.19
N ARG A 270 -2.57 7.87 -26.92
CA ARG A 270 -3.83 7.44 -27.54
C ARG A 270 -5.07 8.27 -27.22
N PRO A 271 -5.20 8.91 -26.03
CA PRO A 271 -6.30 9.83 -25.78
C PRO A 271 -6.39 10.99 -26.79
N HIS A 272 -5.28 11.34 -27.44
CA HIS A 272 -5.21 12.36 -28.49
C HIS A 272 -5.36 11.80 -29.91
N GLY A 273 -5.83 10.56 -30.07
CA GLY A 273 -6.08 9.92 -31.37
C GLY A 273 -4.83 9.48 -32.13
N ARG A 274 -3.68 9.37 -31.45
CA ARG A 274 -2.39 8.96 -32.04
C ARG A 274 -1.93 7.59 -31.51
N ASP A 275 -0.93 7.00 -32.15
CA ASP A 275 -0.20 5.84 -31.62
C ASP A 275 1.32 6.02 -31.84
N GLU A 276 2.11 5.12 -31.28
CA GLU A 276 3.57 5.17 -31.40
C GLU A 276 4.04 4.99 -32.86
N THR A 277 4.95 5.85 -33.30
CA THR A 277 5.63 5.76 -34.59
C THR A 277 6.48 4.48 -34.69
N SER A 278 6.79 4.07 -35.92
CA SER A 278 7.77 2.99 -36.14
C SER A 278 9.22 3.42 -35.90
N ASN A 279 9.50 4.73 -35.89
CA ASN A 279 10.83 5.30 -35.67
C ASN A 279 11.15 5.46 -34.19
N VAL A 280 11.26 4.34 -33.47
CA VAL A 280 11.67 4.29 -32.06
C VAL A 280 12.84 3.32 -31.88
N THR A 281 13.71 3.61 -30.92
CA THR A 281 14.76 2.67 -30.49
C THR A 281 14.23 1.85 -29.32
N GLU A 282 14.13 0.53 -29.53
CA GLU A 282 13.66 -0.40 -28.51
C GLU A 282 14.76 -0.72 -27.49
N ASN A 283 14.45 -0.51 -26.21
CA ASN A 283 15.29 -0.86 -25.07
C ASN A 283 14.74 -2.10 -24.34
N LYS A 284 15.64 -2.94 -23.83
CA LYS A 284 15.30 -4.20 -23.15
C LYS A 284 15.37 -4.13 -21.62
N SER A 285 15.96 -3.08 -21.07
CA SER A 285 16.12 -2.88 -19.62
C SER A 285 15.89 -1.42 -19.24
N TYR A 286 15.50 -1.19 -17.99
CA TYR A 286 15.34 0.17 -17.46
C TYR A 286 16.64 0.96 -17.51
N GLN A 287 17.76 0.34 -17.09
CA GLN A 287 19.07 0.99 -17.13
C GLN A 287 19.50 1.31 -18.56
N GLY A 288 19.29 0.39 -19.52
CA GLY A 288 19.63 0.64 -20.92
C GLY A 288 18.86 1.83 -21.52
N MET A 289 17.59 2.00 -21.15
CA MET A 289 16.82 3.18 -21.56
C MET A 289 17.38 4.47 -20.97
N VAL A 290 17.74 4.48 -19.68
CA VAL A 290 18.35 5.64 -19.04
C VAL A 290 19.68 6.00 -19.70
N ASP A 291 20.55 5.00 -19.91
CA ASP A 291 21.86 5.18 -20.54
C ASP A 291 21.71 5.73 -21.97
N ALA A 292 20.74 5.22 -22.74
CA ALA A 292 20.46 5.70 -24.10
C ALA A 292 20.01 7.17 -24.11
N VAL A 293 19.16 7.58 -23.16
CA VAL A 293 18.71 8.98 -23.04
C VAL A 293 19.85 9.91 -22.57
N ILE A 294 20.74 9.43 -21.69
CA ILE A 294 21.92 10.20 -21.25
C ILE A 294 22.93 10.38 -22.40
N ALA A 295 23.12 9.36 -23.23
CA ALA A 295 24.08 9.39 -24.34
C ALA A 295 23.64 10.29 -25.50
N ASP A 296 22.34 10.60 -25.60
CA ASP A 296 21.76 11.31 -26.73
C ASP A 296 21.09 12.63 -26.30
N ARG A 297 21.62 13.76 -26.75
CA ARG A 297 21.04 15.10 -26.48
C ARG A 297 19.62 15.27 -27.02
N GLY A 298 19.29 14.56 -28.11
CA GLY A 298 17.97 14.49 -28.70
C GLY A 298 17.04 13.46 -28.05
N GLY A 299 17.57 12.64 -27.14
CA GLY A 299 16.90 11.49 -26.56
C GLY A 299 15.72 11.84 -25.65
N ILE A 300 14.61 11.13 -25.86
CA ILE A 300 13.44 11.11 -24.97
C ILE A 300 13.04 9.66 -24.69
N GLY A 301 12.72 9.34 -23.45
CA GLY A 301 12.23 8.02 -23.07
C GLY A 301 11.33 8.08 -21.85
N PHE A 302 11.06 6.93 -21.22
CA PHE A 302 10.25 6.87 -20.02
C PHE A 302 10.58 5.66 -19.15
N VAL A 303 10.70 5.86 -17.84
CA VAL A 303 11.00 4.79 -16.89
C VAL A 303 10.18 4.97 -15.61
N GLY A 304 10.13 3.95 -14.75
CA GLY A 304 9.68 4.17 -13.37
C GLY A 304 10.56 5.21 -12.68
N ARG A 305 9.96 6.04 -11.82
CA ARG A 305 10.63 7.12 -11.08
C ARG A 305 11.82 6.57 -10.28
N SER A 306 11.75 5.33 -9.82
CA SER A 306 12.84 4.63 -9.12
C SER A 306 14.09 4.38 -9.96
N PHE A 307 13.97 4.40 -11.29
CA PHE A 307 15.08 4.21 -12.22
C PHE A 307 15.58 5.54 -12.84
N ALA A 308 14.85 6.64 -12.66
CA ALA A 308 15.12 7.93 -13.33
C ALA A 308 16.25 8.74 -12.68
N ASN A 309 17.42 8.13 -12.49
CA ASN A 309 18.60 8.75 -11.90
C ASN A 309 19.47 9.41 -12.98
N GLY A 310 20.01 10.59 -12.69
CA GLY A 310 20.95 11.28 -13.58
C GLY A 310 20.33 11.80 -14.89
N VAL A 311 19.00 11.96 -14.95
CA VAL A 311 18.25 12.44 -16.11
C VAL A 311 17.30 13.58 -15.74
N ASN A 312 16.92 14.40 -16.71
CA ASN A 312 15.86 15.38 -16.53
C ASN A 312 14.50 14.67 -16.56
N ARG A 313 13.66 14.92 -15.55
CA ARG A 313 12.30 14.38 -15.47
C ARG A 313 11.32 15.44 -15.93
N LEU A 314 10.58 15.15 -16.99
CA LEU A 314 9.66 16.09 -17.61
C LEU A 314 8.39 16.26 -16.78
N THR A 315 7.98 17.51 -16.56
CA THR A 315 6.65 17.81 -16.02
C THR A 315 5.59 17.66 -17.10
N ILE A 316 4.52 16.93 -16.82
CA ILE A 316 3.40 16.79 -17.76
C ILE A 316 2.38 17.89 -17.46
N ARG A 317 2.05 18.71 -18.45
CA ARG A 317 0.88 19.58 -18.41
C ARG A 317 -0.32 18.78 -18.93
N GLU A 318 -1.25 18.48 -18.05
CA GLU A 318 -2.47 17.74 -18.39
C GLU A 318 -3.40 18.61 -19.27
N ASP A 319 -4.45 18.02 -19.87
CA ASP A 319 -5.28 18.67 -20.89
C ASP A 319 -6.01 19.92 -20.38
N CYS A 320 -6.38 19.95 -19.09
CA CYS A 320 -6.94 21.14 -18.44
C CYS A 320 -5.91 22.24 -18.14
N GLY A 321 -4.63 22.03 -18.44
CA GLY A 321 -3.54 22.96 -18.16
C GLY A 321 -2.85 22.79 -16.81
N LEU A 322 -3.30 21.82 -15.98
CA LEU A 322 -2.69 21.50 -14.69
C LEU A 322 -1.27 20.98 -14.87
N LEU A 323 -0.32 21.57 -14.16
CA LEU A 323 1.05 21.05 -14.11
C LEU A 323 1.15 19.87 -13.16
N SER A 324 1.67 18.76 -13.66
CA SER A 324 1.83 17.50 -12.97
C SER A 324 3.33 17.14 -12.89
N PRO A 325 4.09 17.75 -11.97
CA PRO A 325 5.51 17.48 -11.86
C PRO A 325 5.76 16.13 -11.17
N PRO A 326 6.75 15.34 -11.63
CA PRO A 326 7.06 14.00 -11.11
C PRO A 326 7.90 14.04 -9.81
N THR A 327 7.48 14.85 -8.84
CA THR A 327 8.10 14.91 -7.50
C THR A 327 7.60 13.77 -6.62
N ASP A 328 8.41 13.34 -5.65
CA ASP A 328 8.07 12.21 -4.78
C ASP A 328 6.80 12.49 -3.97
N PHE A 329 6.64 13.71 -3.43
CA PHE A 329 5.40 14.11 -2.76
C PHE A 329 4.17 14.04 -3.68
N ARG A 330 4.26 14.56 -4.92
CA ARG A 330 3.17 14.48 -5.91
C ARG A 330 2.84 13.02 -6.26
N ILE A 331 3.82 12.13 -6.34
CA ILE A 331 3.58 10.70 -6.59
C ILE A 331 2.92 10.05 -5.36
N LYS A 332 3.39 10.36 -4.15
CA LYS A 332 2.87 9.86 -2.87
C LYS A 332 1.40 10.20 -2.66
N ILE A 333 0.99 11.42 -3.01
CA ILE A 333 -0.43 11.86 -2.94
C ILE A 333 -1.26 11.45 -4.18
N GLU A 334 -0.67 10.71 -5.12
CA GLU A 334 -1.24 10.37 -6.43
C GLU A 334 -1.66 11.59 -7.28
N GLY A 335 -0.99 12.72 -7.08
CA GLY A 335 -1.16 13.95 -7.85
C GLY A 335 -0.38 13.96 -9.15
N TYR A 336 0.69 13.17 -9.29
CA TYR A 336 1.36 13.06 -10.59
C TYR A 336 0.52 12.19 -11.56
N SER A 337 0.33 12.64 -12.80
CA SER A 337 -0.63 12.05 -13.76
C SER A 337 -0.39 10.55 -14.00
N LEU A 338 0.88 10.14 -14.06
CA LEU A 338 1.32 8.78 -14.26
C LEU A 338 1.76 8.06 -12.96
N SER A 339 1.24 8.51 -11.80
CA SER A 339 1.40 7.77 -10.54
C SER A 339 0.71 6.41 -10.61
N ARG A 340 1.32 5.43 -9.95
CA ARG A 340 0.84 4.06 -9.78
C ARG A 340 1.11 3.59 -8.36
N ARG A 341 0.19 2.76 -7.86
CA ARG A 341 0.39 1.99 -6.63
C ARG A 341 1.11 0.68 -6.96
N LEU A 342 1.90 0.21 -6.02
CA LEU A 342 2.56 -1.09 -6.03
C LEU A 342 1.82 -2.00 -5.06
N TYR A 343 1.50 -3.21 -5.50
CA TYR A 343 0.59 -4.10 -4.81
C TYR A 343 1.26 -5.43 -4.43
N MET A 344 0.92 -5.93 -3.25
CA MET A 344 0.92 -7.35 -2.92
C MET A 344 -0.51 -7.87 -2.93
N TYR A 345 -0.69 -9.08 -3.45
CA TYR A 345 -1.94 -9.82 -3.46
C TYR A 345 -1.76 -11.17 -2.78
N THR A 346 -2.75 -11.57 -1.99
CA THR A 346 -2.79 -12.88 -1.32
C THR A 346 -4.09 -13.61 -1.63
N LYS A 347 -4.14 -14.91 -1.33
CA LYS A 347 -5.43 -15.62 -1.29
C LYS A 347 -6.12 -15.34 0.06
N PRO A 348 -7.46 -15.24 0.10
CA PRO A 348 -8.19 -15.23 1.36
C PRO A 348 -7.93 -16.51 2.15
N GLY A 349 -7.87 -16.38 3.48
CA GLY A 349 -7.65 -17.49 4.41
C GLY A 349 -6.22 -17.56 4.95
N ASP A 350 -5.85 -18.72 5.49
CA ASP A 350 -4.57 -18.89 6.19
C ASP A 350 -3.39 -18.75 5.23
N LEU A 351 -2.50 -17.80 5.56
CA LEU A 351 -1.23 -17.60 4.87
C LEU A 351 -0.11 -18.38 5.54
N HIS A 352 0.98 -18.60 4.81
CA HIS A 352 2.22 -19.03 5.41
C HIS A 352 2.63 -18.03 6.51
N PRO A 353 2.97 -18.45 7.74
CA PRO A 353 3.24 -17.54 8.86
C PRO A 353 4.31 -16.49 8.56
N GLU A 354 5.45 -16.91 7.97
CA GLU A 354 6.49 -15.97 7.53
C GLU A 354 6.03 -15.03 6.40
N ALA A 355 5.09 -15.44 5.54
CA ALA A 355 4.56 -14.55 4.51
C ALA A 355 3.65 -13.48 5.12
N ALA A 356 2.81 -13.85 6.09
CA ALA A 356 1.98 -12.91 6.84
C ALA A 356 2.85 -11.92 7.64
N ALA A 357 3.85 -12.41 8.37
CA ALA A 357 4.78 -11.58 9.13
C ALA A 357 5.60 -10.65 8.23
N PHE A 358 6.04 -11.12 7.05
CA PHE A 358 6.70 -10.28 6.07
C PHE A 358 5.79 -9.17 5.54
N ILE A 359 4.54 -9.48 5.19
CA ILE A 359 3.55 -8.50 4.72
C ILE A 359 3.31 -7.45 5.82
N GLU A 360 3.04 -7.89 7.05
CA GLU A 360 2.81 -6.98 8.18
C GLU A 360 4.02 -6.07 8.43
N TRP A 361 5.22 -6.64 8.50
CA TRP A 361 6.45 -5.88 8.68
C TRP A 361 6.68 -4.88 7.54
N SER A 362 6.41 -5.26 6.28
CA SER A 362 6.59 -4.38 5.12
C SER A 362 5.71 -3.12 5.15
N MET A 363 4.67 -3.13 5.98
CA MET A 363 3.75 -2.02 6.16
C MET A 363 4.14 -1.07 7.30
N THR A 364 5.19 -1.38 8.06
CA THR A 364 5.66 -0.58 9.20
C THR A 364 6.55 0.60 8.77
N ASP A 365 6.82 1.49 9.73
CA ASP A 365 7.82 2.57 9.57
C ASP A 365 9.24 2.03 9.37
N ASP A 366 9.56 0.88 9.96
CA ASP A 366 10.88 0.25 9.86
C ASP A 366 11.19 -0.26 8.44
N ALA A 367 10.15 -0.51 7.64
CA ALA A 367 10.29 -0.92 6.25
C ALA A 367 10.57 0.25 5.30
N GLN A 368 10.18 1.49 5.66
CA GLN A 368 10.25 2.65 4.76
C GLN A 368 11.66 2.94 4.22
N PRO A 369 12.74 2.89 5.02
CA PRO A 369 14.10 3.09 4.51
C PRO A 369 14.48 2.09 3.42
N TYR A 370 13.99 0.84 3.47
CA TYR A 370 14.28 -0.18 2.46
C TYR A 370 13.48 0.02 1.17
N ILE A 371 12.29 0.63 1.26
CA ILE A 371 11.50 1.04 0.07
C ILE A 371 12.23 2.19 -0.64
N GLU A 372 12.68 3.18 0.11
CA GLU A 372 13.41 4.35 -0.40
C GLU A 372 14.79 3.99 -0.96
N GLU A 373 15.53 3.10 -0.28
CA GLU A 373 16.81 2.57 -0.76
C GLU A 373 16.65 1.81 -2.10
N ALA A 374 15.51 1.13 -2.29
CA ALA A 374 15.15 0.50 -3.56
C ALA A 374 14.77 1.52 -4.67
N GLY A 375 14.76 2.81 -4.36
CA GLY A 375 14.45 3.93 -5.26
C GLY A 375 12.96 4.27 -5.34
N PHE A 376 12.10 3.55 -4.62
CA PHE A 376 10.65 3.77 -4.68
C PHE A 376 10.21 4.87 -3.72
N VAL A 377 9.03 5.45 -3.98
CA VAL A 377 8.44 6.41 -3.06
C VAL A 377 7.78 5.61 -1.94
N GLY A 378 8.31 5.77 -0.72
CA GLY A 378 7.76 5.14 0.49
C GLY A 378 6.32 5.58 0.78
N ARG A 379 5.72 5.04 1.84
CA ARG A 379 4.43 5.47 2.41
C ARG A 379 4.58 6.35 3.64
N GLY A 380 5.80 6.54 4.15
CA GLY A 380 6.10 7.39 5.30
C GLY A 380 5.46 8.80 5.20
N LEU A 381 5.06 9.35 6.34
CA LEU A 381 4.31 10.59 6.40
C LEU A 381 5.20 11.81 6.08
N GLU A 382 4.91 12.49 4.98
CA GLU A 382 5.58 13.74 4.58
C GLU A 382 4.67 14.95 4.72
N ARG A 383 5.28 16.14 4.72
CA ARG A 383 4.58 17.43 4.81
C ARG A 383 4.94 18.32 3.63
N MET A 384 3.95 18.98 3.05
CA MET A 384 4.11 20.02 2.03
C MET A 384 3.47 21.30 2.55
N ARG A 385 4.20 22.41 2.51
CA ARG A 385 3.67 23.70 2.95
C ARG A 385 2.69 24.23 1.92
N LEU A 386 1.71 25.03 2.35
CA LEU A 386 0.76 25.66 1.44
C LEU A 386 1.48 26.51 0.38
N GLU A 387 2.57 27.17 0.72
CA GLU A 387 3.34 28.02 -0.20
C GLU A 387 4.05 27.21 -1.30
N ASP A 388 4.44 25.97 -1.00
CA ASP A 388 5.05 25.05 -1.96
C ASP A 388 4.03 24.51 -2.97
N MET A 389 2.73 24.71 -2.72
CA MET A 389 1.63 24.35 -3.61
C MET A 389 1.32 25.45 -4.66
N GLY A 390 2.20 26.44 -4.83
CA GLY A 390 1.98 27.63 -5.65
C GLY A 390 1.40 27.35 -7.05
N MET A 391 1.92 26.35 -7.78
CA MET A 391 1.39 26.03 -9.12
C MET A 391 -0.04 25.46 -9.07
N MET A 392 -0.40 24.67 -8.07
CA MET A 392 -1.76 24.17 -7.88
C MET A 392 -2.71 25.31 -7.48
N LEU A 393 -2.26 26.24 -6.65
CA LEU A 393 -3.01 27.41 -6.24
C LEU A 393 -3.27 28.36 -7.42
N ILE A 394 -2.26 28.63 -8.24
CA ILE A 394 -2.39 29.43 -9.47
C ILE A 394 -3.35 28.76 -10.43
N HIS A 395 -3.21 27.46 -10.68
CA HIS A 395 -4.11 26.72 -11.54
C HIS A 395 -5.57 26.82 -11.06
N THR A 396 -5.80 26.62 -9.76
CA THR A 396 -7.12 26.77 -9.13
C THR A 396 -7.71 28.15 -9.37
N ALA A 397 -6.92 29.21 -9.26
CA ALA A 397 -7.41 30.58 -9.37
C ALA A 397 -7.56 31.09 -10.81
N ALA A 398 -6.76 30.57 -11.75
CA ALA A 398 -6.64 31.11 -13.09
C ALA A 398 -7.23 30.22 -14.19
N VAL A 399 -7.46 28.94 -13.92
CA VAL A 399 -7.79 27.95 -14.95
C VAL A 399 -9.08 27.19 -14.66
N GLU A 400 -9.39 26.90 -13.39
CA GLU A 400 -10.57 26.12 -13.04
C GLU A 400 -11.87 26.81 -13.49
N PRO A 401 -12.75 26.11 -14.26
CA PRO A 401 -13.96 26.72 -14.82
C PRO A 401 -14.97 27.11 -13.74
N ASP A 402 -15.04 26.34 -12.66
CA ASP A 402 -15.98 26.52 -11.54
C ASP A 402 -15.35 27.29 -10.36
N PHE A 403 -14.36 28.15 -10.64
CA PHE A 403 -13.65 28.93 -9.63
C PHE A 403 -14.59 29.86 -8.84
N ASN A 404 -14.62 29.67 -7.51
CA ASN A 404 -15.33 30.55 -6.58
C ASN A 404 -14.31 31.37 -5.75
N PRO A 405 -14.14 32.68 -6.02
CA PRO A 405 -13.14 33.50 -5.34
C PRO A 405 -13.41 33.66 -3.85
N ARG A 406 -14.68 33.66 -3.40
CA ARG A 406 -15.00 33.75 -1.97
C ARG A 406 -14.59 32.48 -1.23
N LEU A 407 -14.87 31.32 -1.83
CA LEU A 407 -14.48 30.03 -1.28
C LEU A 407 -12.95 29.87 -1.28
N TYR A 408 -12.28 30.33 -2.33
CA TYR A 408 -10.83 30.33 -2.42
C TYR A 408 -10.17 31.21 -1.35
N VAL A 409 -10.64 32.46 -1.17
CA VAL A 409 -10.13 33.34 -0.10
C VAL A 409 -10.35 32.71 1.28
N LYS A 410 -11.52 32.10 1.51
CA LYS A 410 -11.80 31.36 2.74
C LYS A 410 -10.80 30.21 2.94
N MET A 411 -10.56 29.40 1.91
CA MET A 411 -9.58 28.31 1.93
C MET A 411 -8.19 28.83 2.29
N MET A 412 -7.72 29.90 1.67
CA MET A 412 -6.41 30.48 1.98
C MET A 412 -6.34 31.01 3.42
N GLN A 413 -7.41 31.63 3.92
CA GLN A 413 -7.46 32.13 5.30
C GLN A 413 -7.49 31.02 6.33
N GLU A 414 -8.17 29.91 6.05
CA GLU A 414 -8.26 28.76 6.93
C GLU A 414 -6.99 27.90 6.83
N LEU A 415 -6.45 27.63 5.65
CA LEU A 415 -5.27 26.78 5.49
C LEU A 415 -3.93 27.51 5.70
N ARG A 416 -3.93 28.82 5.97
CA ARG A 416 -2.70 29.54 6.33
C ARG A 416 -2.01 28.85 7.51
N ASN A 417 -0.68 28.77 7.43
CA ASN A 417 0.17 28.13 8.44
C ASN A 417 -0.20 26.65 8.71
N ALA A 418 -0.85 25.99 7.75
CA ALA A 418 -1.08 24.56 7.77
C ALA A 418 -0.23 23.87 6.69
N ASP A 419 0.41 22.77 7.08
CA ASP A 419 1.14 21.92 6.15
C ASP A 419 0.23 20.74 5.74
N ARG A 420 0.12 20.48 4.44
CA ARG A 420 -0.57 19.30 3.91
C ARG A 420 0.27 18.05 4.17
N LEU A 421 -0.35 17.03 4.76
CA LEU A 421 0.25 15.72 4.88
C LEU A 421 0.10 14.92 3.59
N SER A 422 1.04 14.00 3.36
CA SER A 422 1.03 13.10 2.21
C SER A 422 -0.09 12.05 2.25
N ILE A 423 -0.71 11.82 3.41
CA ILE A 423 -1.84 10.92 3.57
C ILE A 423 -3.14 11.54 3.06
N SER A 424 -3.99 10.74 2.43
CA SER A 424 -5.30 11.17 1.96
C SER A 424 -6.29 10.01 2.02
N PHE A 425 -7.56 10.35 2.24
CA PHE A 425 -8.65 9.38 2.33
C PHE A 425 -9.56 9.47 1.11
N ARG A 426 -9.90 8.29 0.59
CA ARG A 426 -10.73 8.03 -0.56
C ARG A 426 -11.95 7.24 -0.14
N PHE A 427 -12.93 7.18 -1.03
CA PHE A 427 -14.24 6.62 -0.74
C PHE A 427 -14.65 5.67 -1.85
N GLN A 428 -15.42 4.66 -1.48
CA GLN A 428 -16.08 3.79 -2.45
C GLN A 428 -16.93 4.64 -3.42
N PRO A 429 -17.06 4.23 -4.70
CA PRO A 429 -17.83 4.98 -5.70
C PRO A 429 -19.25 5.34 -5.20
N GLY A 430 -19.63 6.62 -5.33
CA GLY A 430 -20.95 7.11 -4.90
C GLY A 430 -21.19 7.10 -3.38
N SER A 431 -20.20 6.75 -2.55
CA SER A 431 -20.36 6.54 -1.11
C SER A 431 -19.63 7.60 -0.26
N SER A 432 -19.93 7.58 1.04
CA SER A 432 -19.13 8.23 2.10
C SER A 432 -18.38 7.21 2.96
N GLN A 433 -18.43 5.92 2.60
CA GLN A 433 -17.62 4.87 3.20
C GLN A 433 -16.22 4.88 2.60
N LEU A 434 -15.21 4.74 3.46
CA LEU A 434 -13.80 4.69 3.07
C LEU A 434 -13.53 3.43 2.24
N ASP A 435 -12.60 3.53 1.28
CA ASP A 435 -12.04 2.33 0.64
C ASP A 435 -11.06 1.62 1.58
N VAL A 436 -10.68 0.38 1.23
CA VAL A 436 -9.83 -0.47 2.10
C VAL A 436 -8.48 0.19 2.39
N GLU A 437 -7.87 0.79 1.38
CA GLU A 437 -6.60 1.51 1.55
C GLU A 437 -6.75 2.70 2.50
N SER A 438 -7.86 3.43 2.42
CA SER A 438 -8.14 4.56 3.30
C SER A 438 -8.43 4.13 4.73
N VAL A 439 -9.02 2.96 4.94
CA VAL A 439 -9.17 2.36 6.28
C VAL A 439 -7.80 2.02 6.88
N ARG A 440 -6.87 1.48 6.09
CA ARG A 440 -5.49 1.21 6.55
C ARG A 440 -4.72 2.49 6.86
N ASN A 441 -4.78 3.46 5.96
CA ASN A 441 -4.20 4.79 6.17
C ASN A 441 -4.76 5.45 7.44
N LEU A 442 -6.06 5.26 7.70
CA LEU A 442 -6.73 5.77 8.90
C LEU A 442 -6.16 5.14 10.17
N GLN A 443 -5.98 3.82 10.18
CA GLN A 443 -5.38 3.09 11.30
C GLN A 443 -3.93 3.51 11.52
N GLU A 444 -3.14 3.66 10.46
CA GLU A 444 -1.75 4.12 10.55
C GLU A 444 -1.67 5.53 11.15
N LEU A 445 -2.51 6.46 10.68
CA LEU A 445 -2.58 7.81 11.21
C LEU A 445 -3.03 7.83 12.68
N ALA A 446 -4.02 7.00 13.03
CA ALA A 446 -4.49 6.88 14.41
C ALA A 446 -3.39 6.34 15.33
N ALA A 447 -2.63 5.33 14.91
CA ALA A 447 -1.50 4.81 15.69
C ALA A 447 -0.42 5.88 15.97
N ARG A 448 -0.14 6.76 15.01
CA ARG A 448 0.75 7.92 15.20
C ARG A 448 0.17 8.95 16.17
N MET A 449 -1.14 9.19 16.08
CA MET A 449 -1.88 10.06 17.01
C MET A 449 -1.84 9.55 18.45
N GLU A 450 -2.01 8.24 18.67
CA GLU A 450 -1.87 7.60 19.99
C GLU A 450 -0.46 7.78 20.58
N LYS A 451 0.58 7.75 19.74
CA LYS A 451 1.97 8.03 20.14
C LYS A 451 2.24 9.50 20.46
N GLY A 452 1.25 10.38 20.28
CA GLY A 452 1.35 11.79 20.60
C GLY A 452 2.03 12.64 19.52
N GLU A 453 2.27 12.10 18.31
CA GLU A 453 3.01 12.80 17.24
C GLU A 453 2.36 14.13 16.78
N PHE A 454 1.05 14.29 17.04
CA PHE A 454 0.29 15.47 16.65
C PHE A 454 -0.16 16.34 17.82
N VAL A 455 0.22 16.01 19.06
CA VAL A 455 -0.18 16.77 20.25
C VAL A 455 0.26 18.23 20.12
N GLY A 456 -0.66 19.12 20.48
CA GLY A 456 -0.49 20.56 20.33
C GLY A 456 -0.86 21.10 18.95
N ASN A 457 -0.91 20.28 17.89
CA ASN A 457 -1.33 20.74 16.56
C ASN A 457 -2.86 20.68 16.39
N GLU A 458 -3.40 21.52 15.51
CA GLU A 458 -4.76 21.33 14.99
C GLU A 458 -4.72 20.52 13.70
N VAL A 459 -5.41 19.38 13.70
CA VAL A 459 -5.52 18.48 12.55
C VAL A 459 -6.76 18.86 11.77
N LEU A 460 -6.55 19.37 10.55
CA LEU A 460 -7.63 19.73 9.64
C LEU A 460 -7.91 18.56 8.71
N LEU A 461 -9.18 18.16 8.63
CA LEU A 461 -9.66 17.14 7.69
C LEU A 461 -10.37 17.85 6.54
N VAL A 462 -9.66 18.05 5.44
CA VAL A 462 -10.08 18.95 4.36
C VAL A 462 -10.71 18.15 3.22
N GLY A 463 -12.02 18.24 3.07
CA GLY A 463 -12.76 17.57 2.00
C GLY A 463 -12.73 18.31 0.67
N PHE A 464 -12.56 17.54 -0.41
CA PHE A 464 -12.65 17.97 -1.79
C PHE A 464 -13.56 17.05 -2.62
N ALA A 465 -14.06 17.55 -3.73
CA ALA A 465 -14.95 16.88 -4.67
C ALA A 465 -14.41 17.00 -6.11
N ASP A 466 -14.99 16.23 -7.02
CA ASP A 466 -14.78 16.41 -8.46
C ASP A 466 -15.73 17.49 -9.01
N SER A 467 -15.57 17.84 -10.29
CA SER A 467 -16.37 18.87 -10.95
C SER A 467 -17.77 18.43 -11.39
N ILE A 468 -18.25 17.27 -10.93
CA ILE A 468 -19.59 16.80 -11.30
C ILE A 468 -20.61 17.33 -10.31
N GLY A 469 -21.18 18.49 -10.60
CA GLY A 469 -22.29 19.06 -9.84
C GLY A 469 -22.25 20.57 -9.74
N SER A 470 -23.08 21.12 -8.85
CA SER A 470 -22.93 22.51 -8.46
C SER A 470 -21.91 22.63 -7.32
N GLU A 471 -21.18 23.74 -7.29
CA GLU A 471 -20.24 24.08 -6.21
C GLU A 471 -20.85 23.84 -4.83
N VAL A 472 -22.07 24.34 -4.58
CA VAL A 472 -22.77 24.16 -3.29
C VAL A 472 -22.97 22.69 -2.94
N ARG A 473 -23.36 21.86 -3.91
CA ARG A 473 -23.54 20.41 -3.70
C ARG A 473 -22.20 19.74 -3.42
N ASN A 474 -21.17 20.11 -4.17
CA ASN A 474 -19.84 19.53 -4.08
C ASN A 474 -19.15 19.91 -2.77
N THR A 475 -19.26 21.17 -2.33
CA THR A 475 -18.80 21.65 -1.03
C THR A 475 -19.52 20.94 0.13
N LYS A 476 -20.83 20.69 0.02
CA LYS A 476 -21.60 19.93 1.03
C LYS A 476 -21.22 18.46 1.06
N LEU A 477 -21.02 17.83 -0.10
CA LEU A 477 -20.58 16.43 -0.20
C LEU A 477 -19.17 16.25 0.38
N ALA A 478 -18.24 17.13 0.01
CA ALA A 478 -16.90 17.20 0.57
C ALA A 478 -16.93 17.36 2.10
N ARG A 479 -17.82 18.21 2.64
CA ARG A 479 -18.03 18.35 4.08
C ARG A 479 -18.48 17.05 4.74
N LYS A 480 -19.46 16.36 4.14
CA LYS A 480 -19.97 15.08 4.64
C LYS A 480 -18.87 14.03 4.72
N ARG A 481 -18.00 13.96 3.71
CA ARG A 481 -16.84 13.07 3.67
C ARG A 481 -15.80 13.40 4.74
N ALA A 482 -15.48 14.68 4.95
CA ALA A 482 -14.58 15.10 6.03
C ALA A 482 -15.13 14.74 7.42
N LEU A 483 -16.45 14.87 7.63
CA LEU A 483 -17.11 14.44 8.86
C LEU A 483 -17.10 12.91 9.03
N ALA A 484 -17.25 12.14 7.95
CA ALA A 484 -17.16 10.68 8.00
C ALA A 484 -15.76 10.21 8.43
N VAL A 485 -14.70 10.82 7.87
CA VAL A 485 -13.31 10.56 8.29
C VAL A 485 -13.14 10.88 9.77
N ARG A 486 -13.62 12.04 10.24
CA ARG A 486 -13.55 12.42 11.65
C ARG A 486 -14.22 11.38 12.56
N ALA A 487 -15.44 10.98 12.23
CA ALA A 487 -16.20 10.02 13.02
C ALA A 487 -15.48 8.66 13.12
N GLU A 488 -14.86 8.23 12.03
CA GLU A 488 -14.09 6.98 12.03
C GLU A 488 -12.78 7.11 12.83
N MET A 489 -12.14 8.28 12.81
CA MET A 489 -11.01 8.60 13.69
C MET A 489 -11.40 8.54 15.16
N GLU A 490 -12.53 9.15 15.53
CA GLU A 490 -13.08 9.14 16.89
C GLU A 490 -13.47 7.74 17.36
N ARG A 491 -13.74 6.80 16.44
CA ARG A 491 -14.03 5.40 16.75
C ARG A 491 -12.76 4.59 17.06
N VAL A 492 -11.65 4.90 16.39
CA VAL A 492 -10.40 4.14 16.50
C VAL A 492 -9.50 4.67 17.62
N LEU A 493 -9.55 5.98 17.89
CA LEU A 493 -8.72 6.63 18.91
C LEU A 493 -9.25 6.41 20.34
N SER A 494 -8.32 6.33 21.28
CA SER A 494 -8.59 6.29 22.71
C SER A 494 -9.16 7.63 23.20
N PRO A 495 -10.01 7.63 24.26
CA PRO A 495 -10.49 8.88 24.86
C PRO A 495 -9.36 9.83 25.29
N GLN A 496 -8.22 9.27 25.71
CA GLN A 496 -7.03 10.03 26.12
C GLN A 496 -6.38 10.75 24.94
N ALA A 497 -6.18 10.06 23.81
CA ALA A 497 -5.64 10.68 22.60
C ALA A 497 -6.60 11.76 22.07
N LEU A 498 -7.90 11.47 22.01
CA LEU A 498 -8.91 12.43 21.54
C LEU A 498 -8.95 13.71 22.39
N ALA A 499 -8.78 13.61 23.71
CA ALA A 499 -8.75 14.79 24.59
C ALA A 499 -7.58 15.75 24.29
N GLN A 500 -6.51 15.27 23.64
CA GLN A 500 -5.32 16.05 23.31
C GLN A 500 -5.30 16.52 21.85
N LEU A 501 -6.25 16.07 21.03
CA LEU A 501 -6.31 16.35 19.60
C LEU A 501 -7.42 17.33 19.28
N LYS A 502 -7.13 18.27 18.36
CA LYS A 502 -8.15 19.13 17.77
C LYS A 502 -8.40 18.72 16.33
N LEU A 503 -9.47 17.96 16.10
CA LEU A 503 -9.88 17.51 14.76
C LEU A 503 -10.93 18.46 14.16
N THR A 504 -10.53 19.27 13.18
CA THR A 504 -11.40 20.25 12.51
C THR A 504 -11.70 19.82 11.08
N PRO A 505 -12.93 19.35 10.78
CA PRO A 505 -13.34 19.11 9.40
C PRO A 505 -13.48 20.45 8.68
N LEU A 506 -13.09 20.52 7.40
CA LEU A 506 -13.19 21.64 6.47
C LEU A 506 -13.59 21.12 5.07
N SER A 507 -14.04 21.98 4.17
CA SER A 507 -14.33 21.58 2.79
C SER A 507 -14.31 22.75 1.81
N TYR A 508 -13.85 22.49 0.60
CA TYR A 508 -13.66 23.50 -0.45
C TYR A 508 -14.14 23.08 -1.83
N GLY A 509 -15.03 22.07 -1.90
CA GLY A 509 -15.61 21.63 -3.16
C GLY A 509 -14.52 21.18 -4.13
N GLU A 510 -14.48 21.82 -5.30
CA GLU A 510 -13.63 21.45 -6.44
C GLU A 510 -12.24 22.10 -6.44
N LEU A 511 -11.99 23.03 -5.50
CA LEU A 511 -10.71 23.74 -5.45
C LEU A 511 -9.53 22.79 -5.25
N LEU A 512 -8.34 23.19 -5.69
CA LEU A 512 -7.11 22.42 -5.58
C LEU A 512 -7.22 20.99 -6.18
N PRO A 513 -7.56 20.83 -7.47
CA PRO A 513 -7.57 19.51 -8.09
C PRO A 513 -6.16 18.87 -8.08
N LEU A 514 -6.12 17.54 -7.92
CA LEU A 514 -4.88 16.78 -8.05
C LEU A 514 -4.59 16.39 -9.50
N SER A 515 -5.64 16.21 -10.29
CA SER A 515 -5.61 15.80 -11.70
C SER A 515 -6.81 16.44 -12.40
N CYS A 516 -6.78 16.56 -13.72
CA CYS A 516 -7.89 17.15 -14.45
C CYS A 516 -9.18 16.30 -14.37
N ASN A 517 -10.36 16.92 -14.51
CA ASN A 517 -11.65 16.28 -14.24
C ASN A 517 -12.29 15.57 -15.46
N GLU A 518 -11.64 15.55 -16.62
CA GLU A 518 -12.21 15.01 -17.87
C GLU A 518 -12.33 13.48 -17.82
N SER A 519 -11.41 12.81 -17.11
CA SER A 519 -11.41 11.35 -16.95
C SER A 519 -12.00 10.90 -15.61
N ASP A 520 -12.57 9.69 -15.57
CA ASP A 520 -13.04 9.07 -14.32
C ASP A 520 -11.92 8.91 -13.29
N VAL A 521 -10.70 8.63 -13.75
CA VAL A 521 -9.51 8.49 -12.91
C VAL A 521 -9.16 9.83 -12.27
N GLY A 522 -9.15 10.91 -13.05
CA GLY A 522 -8.90 12.26 -12.55
C GLY A 522 -9.96 12.72 -11.54
N ARG A 523 -11.25 12.50 -11.85
CA ARG A 523 -12.35 12.75 -10.91
C ARG A 523 -12.20 11.93 -9.62
N ALA A 524 -11.82 10.65 -9.72
CA ALA A 524 -11.55 9.82 -8.54
C ALA A 524 -10.44 10.39 -7.66
N ARG A 525 -9.37 10.92 -8.28
CA ARG A 525 -8.28 11.64 -7.58
C ARG A 525 -8.70 12.98 -6.98
N ASN A 526 -9.79 13.59 -7.43
CA ASN A 526 -10.31 14.83 -6.85
C ASN A 526 -11.30 14.58 -5.71
N ARG A 527 -11.99 13.43 -5.69
CA ARG A 527 -12.81 12.98 -4.55
C ARG A 527 -11.93 12.49 -3.39
N ARG A 528 -11.61 13.36 -2.42
CA ARG A 528 -10.77 13.03 -1.25
C ARG A 528 -11.09 13.81 0.00
N VAL A 529 -10.56 13.32 1.10
CA VAL A 529 -10.25 14.13 2.29
C VAL A 529 -8.74 14.13 2.47
N GLU A 530 -8.14 15.32 2.54
CA GLU A 530 -6.74 15.51 2.86
C GLU A 530 -6.59 15.76 4.37
N VAL A 531 -5.41 15.45 4.90
CA VAL A 531 -5.04 15.81 6.28
C VAL A 531 -4.05 16.96 6.25
N TRP A 532 -4.32 18.01 7.01
CA TRP A 532 -3.42 19.15 7.16
C TRP A 532 -3.13 19.38 8.63
N LEU A 533 -1.92 19.84 8.94
CA LEU A 533 -1.52 20.17 10.30
C LEU A 533 -1.27 21.66 10.43
N ARG A 534 -2.09 22.32 11.25
CA ARG A 534 -1.83 23.69 11.66
C ARG A 534 -1.00 23.69 12.93
N VAL A 535 0.22 24.21 12.82
CA VAL A 535 1.18 24.29 13.92
C VAL A 535 0.91 25.58 14.73
N PRO A 536 0.73 25.52 16.06
CA PRO A 536 0.49 26.70 16.87
C PRO A 536 1.71 27.62 16.90
N GLY A 537 1.48 28.92 16.80
CA GLY A 537 2.45 29.94 17.22
C GLY A 537 3.72 30.09 16.38
N LYS A 538 3.88 29.43 15.23
CA LYS A 538 5.00 29.66 14.31
C LYS A 538 4.63 29.41 12.85
N ARG A 539 4.39 30.49 12.12
CA ARG A 539 5.17 30.93 10.95
C ARG A 539 4.78 32.36 10.62
#